data_AF-A0A924AZK6-F1
#
_entry.id   AF-A0A924AZK6-F1
#
_cell.length_a   1.000
_cell.length_b   1.000
_cell.length_c   1.000
_cell.angle_alpha   90.00
_cell.angle_beta   90.00
_cell.angle_gamma   90.00
#
_symmetry.space_group_name_H-M   'P 1'
#
loop_
_entity.id
_entity.type
_entity.pdbx_description
1 polymer ?
#
loop_
_entity_poly.entity_id
_entity_poly.type
_entity_poly.pdbx_seq_one_letter_code
_entity_poly.pdbx_strand_id
1 'polypeptide(L)' 'SVELEEVRALADRIIVMSGGRITGSLTIEEFDTTRIGLLMGGMHTSKNHEDD' A
#
# COMPACT_ATOMS: atom_id res chain seq x y z
N SER A 1 -8.30 -6.87 10.81
CA SER A 1 -8.01 -8.31 10.71
C SER A 1 -6.73 -8.56 11.47
N VAL A 2 -6.64 -9.60 12.29
CA VAL A 2 -5.44 -9.87 13.10
C VAL A 2 -4.21 -10.09 12.22
N GLU A 3 -4.38 -10.66 11.02
CA GLU A 3 -3.27 -10.91 10.09
C GLU A 3 -2.60 -9.62 9.59
N LEU A 4 -3.36 -8.53 9.42
CA LEU A 4 -2.81 -7.23 9.00
C LEU A 4 -1.97 -6.60 10.12
N GLU A 5 -2.33 -6.82 11.39
CA GLU A 5 -1.55 -6.35 12.54
C GLU A 5 -0.23 -7.12 12.69
N GLU A 6 -0.23 -8.43 12.37
CA GLU A 6 1.00 -9.24 12.34
C GLU A 6 1.94 -8.82 11.22
N VAL A 7 1.42 -8.57 10.01
CA VAL A 7 2.19 -8.00 8.90
C VAL A 7 2.75 -6.63 9.29
N ARG A 8 1.95 -5.81 9.99
CA ARG A 8 2.40 -4.51 10.51
C ARG A 8 3.56 -4.66 11.51
N ALA A 9 3.51 -5.65 12.39
CA ALA A 9 4.54 -5.83 13.41
C ALA A 9 5.87 -6.33 12.83
N LEU A 10 5.85 -6.98 11.66
CA LEU A 10 7.02 -7.61 11.06
C LEU A 10 7.64 -6.80 9.90
N ALA A 11 6.85 -5.98 9.20
CA ALA A 11 7.29 -5.30 7.99
C ALA A 11 7.65 -3.82 8.24
N ASP A 12 8.75 -3.35 7.64
CA ASP A 12 9.07 -1.91 7.63
C ASP A 12 8.32 -1.14 6.53
N ARG A 13 7.97 -1.83 5.44
CA ARG A 13 7.33 -1.25 4.26
C ARG A 13 6.39 -2.24 3.58
N ILE A 14 5.27 -1.73 3.09
CA ILE A 14 4.20 -2.53 2.49
C ILE A 14 3.88 -1.96 1.11
N ILE A 15 3.80 -2.84 0.11
CA ILE A 15 3.48 -2.49 -1.27
C ILE A 15 2.11 -3.10 -1.60
N VAL A 16 1.21 -2.28 -2.14
CA VAL A 16 -0.13 -2.71 -2.54
C VAL A 16 -0.16 -2.88 -4.05
N MET A 17 -0.69 -4.01 -4.50
CA MET A 17 -0.87 -4.33 -5.91
C MET A 17 -2.33 -4.66 -6.20
N SER A 18 -2.83 -4.18 -7.34
CA SER A 18 -4.17 -4.47 -7.84
C SER A 18 -4.14 -4.54 -9.37
N GLY A 19 -4.87 -5.47 -9.97
CA GLY A 19 -4.91 -5.63 -11.44
C GLY A 19 -3.55 -5.90 -12.08
N GLY A 20 -2.63 -6.55 -11.36
CA GLY A 20 -1.27 -6.83 -11.85
C GLY A 20 -0.33 -5.63 -11.86
N ARG A 21 -0.71 -4.50 -11.26
CA ARG A 21 0.13 -3.29 -11.13
C ARG A 21 0.28 -2.89 -9.68
N ILE A 22 1.40 -2.25 -9.35
CA ILE A 22 1.60 -1.61 -8.06
C ILE A 22 0.72 -0.36 -8.02
N THR A 23 -0.17 -0.29 -7.04
CA THR A 23 -1.08 0.85 -6.86
C THR A 23 -0.56 1.86 -5.84
N GLY A 24 0.33 1.43 -4.95
CA GLY A 24 1.06 2.32 -4.05
C GLY A 24 1.92 1.57 -3.05
N SER A 25 2.64 2.33 -2.23
CA SER A 25 3.43 1.81 -1.11
C SER A 25 3.16 2.63 0.14
N LEU A 26 3.14 1.97 1.28
CA LEU A 26 2.96 2.57 2.60
C LEU A 26 4.16 2.20 3.48
N THR A 27 4.61 3.15 4.29
CA THR A 27 5.43 2.81 5.46
C THR A 27 4.57 2.15 6.52
N ILE A 28 5.22 1.53 7.52
CA ILE A 28 4.49 0.92 8.63
C ILE A 28 3.70 1.92 9.48
N GLU A 29 4.19 3.15 9.56
CA GLU A 29 3.53 4.25 10.26
C GLU A 29 2.26 4.69 9.54
N GLU A 30 2.26 4.60 8.20
CA GLU A 30 1.13 4.92 7.33
C GLU A 30 0.18 3.75 7.11
N PHE A 31 0.50 2.57 7.66
CA PHE A 31 -0.31 1.37 7.52
C PHE A 31 -1.66 1.56 8.21
N ASP A 32 -2.70 1.69 7.39
CA ASP A 32 -4.08 1.80 7.81
C ASP A 32 -4.98 1.04 6.84
N THR A 33 -5.94 0.31 7.38
CA THR A 33 -6.84 -0.54 6.60
C THR A 33 -7.63 0.26 5.56
N THR A 34 -8.01 1.51 5.89
CA THR A 34 -8.71 2.41 4.97
C THR A 34 -7.82 2.79 3.79
N ARG A 35 -6.57 3.16 4.06
CA ARG A 35 -5.58 3.49 3.02
C ARG A 35 -5.30 2.30 2.10
N ILE A 36 -5.16 1.11 2.66
CA ILE A 36 -4.98 -0.11 1.87
C ILE A 36 -6.21 -0.35 0.99
N GLY A 37 -7.42 -0.19 1.52
CA GLY A 37 -8.66 -0.25 0.76
C GLY A 37 -8.70 0.75 -0.42
N LEU A 38 -8.26 1.99 -0.19
CA LEU A 38 -8.17 3.02 -1.23
C LEU A 38 -7.15 2.66 -2.32
N LEU A 39 -5.97 2.16 -1.93
CA LEU A 39 -4.93 1.69 -2.86
C LEU A 39 -5.39 0.45 -3.65
N MET A 40 -6.13 -0.47 -3.02
CA MET A 40 -6.71 -1.64 -3.70
C MET A 40 -7.82 -1.23 -4.69
N GLY A 41 -8.57 -0.18 -4.38
CA GLY A 41 -9.58 0.43 -5.25
C GLY A 41 -9.03 1.25 -6.41
N GLY A 42 -7.70 1.31 -6.59
CA GLY A 42 -7.06 2.00 -7.71
C GLY A 42 -6.90 3.51 -7.52
N MET A 43 -7.04 4.04 -6.29
CA MET A 43 -6.65 5.41 -6.01
C MET A 43 -5.13 5.49 -5.90
N HIS A 44 -4.48 5.71 -7.03
CA HIS A 44 -3.03 5.87 -7.12
C HIS A 44 -2.62 7.14 -6.38
N THR A 45 -1.80 7.02 -5.34
CA THR A 45 -0.98 8.15 -4.90
C THR A 45 0.15 8.26 -5.91
N SER A 46 -0.14 8.94 -7.02
CA SER A 46 0.83 9.22 -8.08
C SER A 46 1.98 10.03 -7.50
N LYS A 47 3.00 9.36 -6.97
CA LYS A 47 4.36 9.87 -7.09
C LYS A 47 4.79 9.51 -8.50
N ASN A 48 4.30 10.32 -9.43
CA ASN A 48 4.79 10.43 -10.81
C ASN A 48 6.32 10.45 -10.73
N HIS A 49 6.96 9.34 -11.07
CA HIS A 49 8.28 9.41 -11.67
C HIS A 49 7.95 9.60 -13.14
N GLU A 50 7.97 10.86 -13.55
CA GLU A 50 8.04 11.25 -14.94
C GLU A 50 9.24 10.53 -15.60
N ASP A 51 8.99 10.03 -16.81
CA ASP A 51 9.95 9.70 -17.88
C ASP A 51 10.86 8.47 -17.74
N ASP A 52 10.49 7.39 -18.44
CA ASP A 52 11.26 6.76 -19.54
C ASP A 52 10.36 5.84 -20.39
#